data_AF-A0A7S3F5P8-F1
#
_entry.id   AF-A0A7S3F5P8-F1
#
_cell.length_a   1.000
_cell.length_b   1.000
_cell.length_c   1.000
_cell.angle_alpha   90.00
_cell.angle_beta   90.00
_cell.angle_gamma   90.00
#
_symmetry.space_group_name_H-M   'P 1'
#
loop_
_entity.id
_entity.type
_entity.pdbx_description
1 polymer ?
#
loop_
_entity_poly.entity_id
_entity_poly.type
_entity_poly.pdbx_seq_one_letter_code
_entity_poly.pdbx_strand_id
1 'polypeptide(L)'
;MGLKVLCPLWLRPQPELLDYMVGAGVDALLVKIAAFGLGKDMLGKTLAEARDKLQQLSKEYGCHACGEGGEYETLTLDLPCLFRYARLEIEESRVVVVDDDKFAPVAHLVPTKVTAVPRENRPPLPEGSEVVSVDYDELENTTPAAAGDADAAA
;
A
#
# COMPACT_ATOMS: atom_id res chain seq x y z
N MET A 1 -23.39 -22.88 7.38
CA MET A 1 -22.47 -22.76 6.24
C MET A 1 -21.29 -23.69 6.47
N GLY A 2 -20.96 -24.58 5.52
CA GLY A 2 -19.89 -25.59 5.66
C GLY A 2 -18.53 -25.12 5.16
N LEU A 3 -18.13 -23.89 5.49
CA LEU A 3 -16.87 -23.30 5.04
C LEU A 3 -15.76 -23.55 6.07
N LYS A 4 -14.53 -23.74 5.58
CA LYS A 4 -13.32 -23.84 6.40
C LYS A 4 -12.57 -22.51 6.39
N VAL A 5 -12.37 -21.93 7.57
CA VAL A 5 -11.59 -20.70 7.74
C VAL A 5 -10.10 -21.05 7.75
N LEU A 6 -9.32 -20.33 6.95
CA LEU A 6 -7.85 -20.46 6.91
C LEU A 6 -7.24 -19.10 7.24
N CYS A 7 -6.49 -19.04 8.34
CA CYS A 7 -5.80 -17.82 8.81
C CYS A 7 -4.29 -18.08 8.90
N PRO A 8 -3.57 -18.13 7.77
CA PRO A 8 -2.17 -18.59 7.72
C PRO A 8 -1.18 -17.71 8.51
N LEU A 9 -1.55 -16.44 8.77
CA LEU A 9 -0.71 -15.48 9.48
C LEU A 9 -1.10 -15.30 10.97
N TRP A 10 -2.14 -15.99 11.44
CA TRP A 10 -2.67 -15.81 12.79
C TRP A 10 -1.64 -16.18 13.87
N LEU A 11 -1.47 -15.31 14.87
CA LEU A 11 -0.55 -15.46 16.01
C LEU A 11 0.92 -15.71 15.61
N ARG A 12 1.32 -15.30 14.42
CA ARG A 12 2.73 -15.32 14.02
C ARG A 12 3.49 -14.17 14.69
N PRO A 13 4.73 -14.38 15.15
CA PRO A 13 5.56 -13.29 15.66
C PRO A 13 5.81 -12.24 14.58
N GLN A 14 5.44 -10.98 14.83
CA GLN A 14 5.50 -9.91 13.84
C GLN A 14 6.93 -9.65 13.31
N PRO A 15 8.00 -9.58 14.14
CA PRO A 15 9.34 -9.32 13.62
C PRO A 15 9.82 -10.39 12.64
N GLU A 16 9.58 -11.66 12.95
CA GLU A 16 9.92 -12.78 12.08
C GLU A 16 9.05 -12.79 10.81
N LEU A 17 7.78 -12.40 10.93
CA LEU A 17 6.87 -12.32 9.79
C LEU A 17 7.31 -11.21 8.83
N LEU A 18 7.71 -10.04 9.34
CA LEU A 18 8.24 -8.94 8.53
C LEU A 18 9.50 -9.38 7.77
N ASP A 19 10.42 -10.07 8.45
CA ASP A 19 11.62 -10.62 7.82
C ASP A 19 11.30 -11.64 6.74
N TYR A 20 10.32 -12.50 7.01
CA TYR A 20 9.86 -13.48 6.05
C TYR A 20 9.23 -12.82 4.81
N MET A 21 8.41 -11.79 4.97
CA MET A 21 7.80 -11.07 3.85
C MET A 21 8.86 -10.42 2.96
N VAL A 22 9.84 -9.76 3.57
CA VAL A 22 10.97 -9.15 2.83
C VAL A 22 11.80 -10.23 2.13
N GLY A 23 12.12 -11.33 2.83
CA GLY A 23 12.87 -12.45 2.27
C GLY A 23 12.13 -13.21 1.15
N ALA A 24 10.80 -13.21 1.18
CA ALA A 24 9.95 -13.79 0.13
C ALA A 24 9.84 -12.89 -1.12
N GLY A 25 10.39 -11.67 -1.08
CA GLY A 25 10.36 -10.72 -2.19
C GLY A 25 9.00 -10.03 -2.34
N VAL A 26 8.28 -9.78 -1.24
CA VAL A 26 7.11 -8.89 -1.25
C VAL A 26 7.59 -7.47 -1.55
N ASP A 27 7.30 -7.00 -2.77
CA ASP A 27 7.53 -5.62 -3.18
C ASP A 27 6.26 -4.81 -2.88
N ALA A 28 6.24 -4.20 -1.71
CA ALA A 28 5.12 -3.39 -1.25
C ALA A 28 5.62 -2.01 -0.80
N LEU A 29 4.90 -0.97 -1.19
CA LEU A 29 5.20 0.41 -0.80
C LEU A 29 4.36 0.81 0.41
N LEU A 30 4.95 1.59 1.32
CA LEU A 30 4.20 2.27 2.36
C LEU A 30 3.38 3.41 1.73
N VAL A 31 2.06 3.27 1.78
CA VAL A 31 1.11 4.24 1.18
C VAL A 31 0.32 5.03 2.22
N LYS A 32 0.41 4.67 3.49
CA LYS A 32 -0.13 5.45 4.60
C LYS A 32 0.82 5.35 5.78
N ILE A 33 0.91 6.43 6.54
CA ILE A 33 1.52 6.47 7.87
C ILE A 33 0.53 7.10 8.85
N ALA A 34 0.52 6.62 10.10
CA ALA A 34 -0.31 7.16 11.17
C ALA A 34 0.27 6.82 12.56
N ALA A 35 1.60 6.75 12.69
CA ALA A 35 2.25 6.33 13.93
C ALA A 35 3.43 7.22 14.30
N PHE A 36 3.70 7.26 15.61
CA PHE A 36 4.85 7.96 16.16
C PHE A 36 6.16 7.48 15.54
N GLY A 37 6.99 8.42 15.10
CA GLY A 37 8.31 8.12 14.53
C GLY A 37 8.30 7.63 13.08
N LEU A 38 7.12 7.53 12.44
CA LEU A 38 6.97 7.43 11.00
C LEU A 38 6.73 8.83 10.42
N GLY A 39 7.72 9.35 9.69
CA GLY A 39 7.62 10.63 8.99
C GLY A 39 7.13 10.47 7.55
N LYS A 40 6.77 11.59 6.92
CA LYS A 40 6.33 11.65 5.51
C LYS A 40 7.38 11.09 4.55
N ASP A 41 8.66 11.06 4.95
CA ASP A 41 9.76 10.46 4.20
C ASP A 41 9.67 8.93 4.08
N MET A 42 8.81 8.29 4.88
CA MET A 42 8.55 6.85 4.79
C MET A 42 7.54 6.50 3.68
N LEU A 43 6.73 7.45 3.23
CA LEU A 43 5.80 7.23 2.13
C LEU A 43 6.56 6.94 0.84
N GLY A 44 6.15 5.89 0.14
CA GLY A 44 6.79 5.45 -1.10
C GLY A 44 8.08 4.66 -0.90
N LYS A 45 8.53 4.43 0.33
CA LYS A 45 9.58 3.43 0.61
C LYS A 45 9.00 2.03 0.51
N THR A 46 9.80 1.09 0.03
CA THR A 46 9.47 -0.33 0.03
C THR A 46 9.46 -0.88 1.46
N LEU A 47 8.73 -1.98 1.67
CA LEU A 47 8.70 -2.69 2.94
C LEU A 47 10.11 -3.15 3.36
N ALA A 48 10.96 -3.50 2.39
CA ALA A 48 12.35 -3.86 2.62
C ALA A 48 13.17 -2.68 3.16
N GLU A 49 13.03 -1.48 2.58
CA GLU A 49 13.69 -0.26 3.04
C GLU A 49 13.16 0.22 4.39
N ALA A 50 11.86 0.04 4.65
CA ALA A 50 11.22 0.42 5.90
C ALA A 50 11.48 -0.55 7.05
N ARG A 51 11.87 -1.80 6.75
CA ARG A 51 12.01 -2.92 7.70
C ARG A 51 12.72 -2.54 8.99
N ASP A 52 13.94 -2.03 8.89
CA ASP A 52 14.78 -1.77 10.06
C ASP A 52 14.18 -0.68 10.94
N LYS A 53 13.56 0.34 10.32
CA LYS A 53 12.87 1.41 11.03
C LYS A 53 11.62 0.89 11.74
N LEU A 54 10.82 0.03 11.10
CA LEU A 54 9.63 -0.57 11.69
C LEU A 54 9.99 -1.48 12.89
N GLN A 55 11.04 -2.28 12.77
CA GLN A 55 11.53 -3.10 13.89
C GLN A 55 12.08 -2.26 15.03
N GLN A 56 12.78 -1.16 14.73
CA GLN A 56 13.26 -0.23 15.73
C GLN A 56 12.09 0.39 16.50
N LEU A 57 11.09 0.93 15.81
CA LEU A 57 9.92 1.55 16.44
C LEU A 57 9.11 0.56 17.27
N SER A 58 9.01 -0.70 16.82
CA SER A 58 8.38 -1.76 17.60
C SER A 58 9.11 -2.04 18.92
N LYS A 59 10.45 -2.04 18.91
CA LYS A 59 11.26 -2.24 20.12
C LYS A 59 11.24 -1.04 21.07
N GLU A 60 11.26 0.18 20.53
CA GLU A 60 11.36 1.41 21.32
C GLU A 60 10.01 1.88 21.87
N TYR A 61 8.95 1.77 21.06
CA TYR A 61 7.65 2.35 21.35
C TYR A 61 6.50 1.33 21.39
N GLY A 62 6.78 0.05 21.11
CA GLY A 62 5.76 -1.01 21.15
C GLY A 62 4.80 -1.00 19.96
N CYS A 63 5.13 -0.29 18.87
CA CYS A 63 4.33 -0.32 17.64
C CYS A 63 4.27 -1.73 17.04
N HIS A 64 3.18 -2.03 16.33
CA HIS A 64 3.06 -3.27 15.57
C HIS A 64 3.96 -3.18 14.33
N ALA A 65 5.03 -3.98 14.30
CA ALA A 65 6.01 -3.97 13.20
C ALA A 65 5.39 -4.33 11.85
N CYS A 66 4.28 -5.07 11.84
CA CYS A 66 3.52 -5.42 10.64
C CYS A 66 2.32 -4.50 10.35
N GLY A 67 2.14 -3.41 11.12
CA GLY A 67 1.05 -2.45 10.91
C GLY A 67 -0.33 -2.91 11.36
N GLU A 68 -0.43 -3.94 12.21
CA GLU A 68 -1.72 -4.49 12.68
C GLU A 68 -2.59 -3.48 13.43
N GLY A 69 -1.97 -2.47 14.05
CA GLY A 69 -2.65 -1.38 14.77
C GLY A 69 -3.05 -0.21 13.87
N GLY A 70 -2.79 -0.30 12.57
CA GLY A 70 -3.04 0.78 11.61
C GLY A 70 -1.92 1.83 11.54
N GLU A 71 -0.72 1.48 12.01
CA GLU A 71 0.46 2.36 12.00
C GLU A 71 0.86 2.81 10.60
N TYR A 72 0.71 1.92 9.64
CA TYR A 72 0.95 2.16 8.24
C TYR A 72 0.10 1.21 7.39
N GLU A 73 -0.12 1.58 6.13
CA GLU A 73 -0.76 0.72 5.14
C GLU A 73 0.19 0.53 3.97
N THR A 74 0.06 -0.59 3.25
CA THR A 74 0.92 -0.89 2.11
C THR A 74 0.14 -1.19 0.84
N LEU A 75 0.75 -0.87 -0.29
CA LEU A 75 0.31 -1.29 -1.63
C LEU A 75 1.33 -2.26 -2.20
N THR A 76 0.93 -3.51 -2.44
CA THR A 76 1.80 -4.52 -3.05
C THR A 76 1.88 -4.30 -4.55
N LEU A 77 3.07 -3.97 -5.05
CA LEU A 77 3.35 -3.77 -6.47
C LEU A 77 3.72 -5.06 -7.17
N ASP A 78 4.45 -5.93 -6.48
CA ASP A 78 4.91 -7.19 -7.02
C ASP A 78 5.11 -8.24 -5.93
N LEU A 79 4.86 -9.50 -6.28
CA LEU A 79 5.17 -10.64 -5.43
C LEU A 79 5.42 -11.85 -6.34
N PRO A 80 6.68 -12.32 -6.50
CA PRO A 80 7.03 -13.32 -7.51
C PRO A 80 6.20 -14.61 -7.47
N CYS A 81 5.75 -15.03 -6.28
CA CYS A 81 4.94 -16.25 -6.12
C CYS A 81 3.44 -16.06 -6.42
N LEU A 82 2.96 -14.82 -6.54
CA LEU A 82 1.55 -14.49 -6.74
C LEU A 82 1.30 -13.77 -8.07
N PHE A 83 2.13 -12.79 -8.41
CA PHE A 83 1.99 -11.94 -9.59
C PHE A 83 2.60 -12.65 -10.80
N ARG A 84 1.78 -13.43 -11.50
CA ARG A 84 2.27 -14.35 -12.53
C ARG A 84 2.76 -13.68 -13.80
N TYR A 85 2.15 -12.57 -14.24
CA TYR A 85 2.37 -12.03 -15.60
C TYR A 85 3.02 -10.64 -15.59
N ALA A 86 2.53 -9.75 -14.74
CA ALA A 86 2.93 -8.35 -14.70
C ALA A 86 3.17 -7.89 -13.26
N ARG A 87 3.83 -6.75 -13.11
CA ARG A 87 3.92 -5.98 -11.86
C ARG A 87 3.20 -4.65 -12.02
N LEU A 88 2.88 -3.99 -10.92
CA LEU A 88 2.40 -2.62 -10.94
C LEU A 88 3.59 -1.66 -10.90
N GLU A 89 3.54 -0.64 -11.74
CA GLU A 89 4.46 0.50 -11.71
C GLU A 89 3.66 1.77 -11.47
N ILE A 90 4.04 2.52 -10.44
CA ILE A 90 3.47 3.84 -10.17
C ILE A 90 4.32 4.84 -10.94
N GLU A 91 3.70 5.50 -11.92
CA GLU A 91 4.35 6.56 -12.71
C GLU A 91 4.23 7.90 -11.99
N GLU A 92 3.05 8.17 -11.43
CA GLU A 92 2.75 9.43 -10.77
C GLU A 92 2.00 9.19 -9.46
N SER A 93 2.32 10.00 -8.46
CA SER A 93 1.65 9.97 -7.16
C SER A 93 1.73 11.33 -6.48
N ARG A 94 0.84 11.55 -5.51
CA ARG A 94 0.84 12.73 -4.65
C ARG A 94 0.74 12.35 -3.19
N VAL A 95 1.28 13.18 -2.32
CA VAL A 95 1.13 13.02 -0.87
C VAL A 95 -0.01 13.91 -0.37
N VAL A 96 -0.97 13.30 0.34
CA VAL A 96 -2.05 13.99 1.02
C VAL A 96 -1.82 13.89 2.52
N VAL A 97 -1.60 15.04 3.17
CA VAL A 97 -1.47 15.12 4.63
C VAL A 97 -2.86 15.33 5.21
N VAL A 98 -3.31 14.39 6.03
CA VAL A 98 -4.62 14.43 6.71
C VAL A 98 -4.47 15.10 8.08
N ASP A 99 -3.38 14.79 8.79
CA ASP A 99 -3.01 15.43 10.04
C ASP A 99 -1.51 15.69 10.06
N ASP A 100 -1.11 16.91 10.38
CA ASP A 100 0.29 17.35 10.42
C ASP A 100 0.80 17.49 11.86
N ASP A 101 0.46 16.52 12.70
CA ASP A 101 1.01 16.42 14.05
C ASP A 101 2.54 16.25 14.01
N LYS A 102 3.21 16.89 14.97
CA LYS A 102 4.68 16.94 15.02
C LYS A 102 5.32 15.60 15.35
N PHE A 103 4.57 14.69 15.96
CA PHE A 103 5.07 13.44 16.52
C PHE A 103 4.50 12.22 15.79
N ALA A 104 3.22 12.28 15.40
CA ALA A 104 2.52 11.19 14.72
C ALA A 104 1.68 11.74 13.54
N PRO A 105 2.31 12.23 12.46
CA PRO A 105 1.59 12.73 11.31
C PRO A 105 0.80 11.62 10.64
N VAL A 106 -0.37 11.98 10.09
CA VAL A 106 -1.19 11.10 9.26
C VAL A 106 -1.12 11.58 7.81
N ALA A 107 -0.53 10.76 6.95
CA ALA A 107 -0.36 11.09 5.55
C ALA A 107 -0.51 9.86 4.66
N HIS A 108 -0.97 10.10 3.43
CA HIS A 108 -1.23 9.11 2.41
C HIS A 108 -0.40 9.41 1.17
N LEU A 109 0.20 8.39 0.57
CA LEU A 109 0.65 8.41 -0.81
C LEU A 109 -0.50 7.90 -1.67
N VAL A 110 -0.98 8.77 -2.56
CA VAL A 110 -2.07 8.48 -3.49
C VAL A 110 -1.45 8.32 -4.87
N PRO A 111 -1.36 7.09 -5.41
CA PRO A 111 -0.98 6.89 -6.80
C PRO A 111 -2.03 7.53 -7.70
N THR A 112 -1.60 8.37 -8.64
CA THR A 112 -2.48 9.03 -9.62
C THR A 112 -2.39 8.34 -10.97
N LYS A 113 -1.21 7.80 -11.31
CA LYS A 113 -1.02 7.04 -12.56
C LYS A 113 -0.29 5.73 -12.31
N VAL A 114 -0.93 4.62 -12.68
CA VAL A 114 -0.41 3.25 -12.45
C VAL A 114 -0.55 2.41 -13.71
N THR A 115 0.50 1.66 -14.04
CA THR A 115 0.56 0.79 -15.23
C THR A 115 0.94 -0.64 -14.83
N ALA A 116 0.27 -1.63 -15.42
CA ALA A 116 0.64 -3.04 -15.25
C ALA A 116 1.68 -3.47 -16.29
N VAL A 117 2.94 -3.59 -15.88
CA VAL A 117 4.07 -3.86 -16.80
C VAL A 117 4.46 -5.35 -16.78
N PRO A 118 4.40 -6.05 -17.92
CA PRO A 118 4.90 -7.42 -18.04
C PRO A 118 6.41 -7.50 -17.76
N ARG A 119 6.86 -8.57 -17.09
CA ARG A 119 8.30 -8.83 -16.92
C ARG A 119 8.80 -9.87 -17.92
N GLU A 120 10.00 -9.66 -18.45
CA GLU A 120 10.65 -10.59 -19.38
C GLU A 120 10.85 -12.01 -18.81
N ASN A 121 11.06 -12.13 -17.50
CA ASN A 121 11.29 -13.40 -16.81
C ASN A 121 9.99 -14.12 -16.36
N ARG A 122 8.83 -13.69 -16.86
CA ARG A 122 7.52 -14.25 -16.50
C ARG A 122 6.82 -14.83 -17.72
N PRO A 123 5.85 -15.76 -17.53
CA PRO A 123 4.97 -16.18 -18.62
C PRO A 123 4.39 -14.96 -19.36
N PRO A 124 4.30 -15.03 -20.70
CA PRO A 124 3.71 -13.94 -21.47
C PRO A 124 2.24 -13.74 -21.06
N LEU A 125 1.74 -12.53 -21.29
CA LEU A 125 0.32 -12.24 -21.11
C LEU A 125 -0.52 -13.20 -21.99
N PRO A 126 -1.69 -13.64 -21.51
CA PRO A 126 -2.64 -14.40 -22.34
C PRO A 126 -2.99 -13.64 -23.61
N GLU A 127 -3.21 -14.37 -24.71
CA GLU A 127 -3.59 -13.77 -25.99
C GLU A 127 -4.86 -12.91 -25.87
N GLY A 128 -4.84 -11.71 -26.43
CA GLY A 128 -5.92 -10.72 -26.30
C GLY A 128 -5.88 -9.89 -25.01
N SER A 129 -4.87 -10.05 -24.16
CA SER A 129 -4.68 -9.16 -23.00
C SER A 129 -4.06 -7.83 -23.43
N GLU A 130 -4.52 -6.74 -22.84
CA GLU A 130 -4.01 -5.39 -23.05
C GLU A 130 -3.41 -4.85 -21.75
N VAL A 131 -2.32 -4.08 -21.87
CA VAL A 131 -1.76 -3.32 -20.75
C VAL A 131 -2.57 -2.05 -20.60
N VAL A 132 -3.20 -1.89 -19.44
CA VAL A 132 -3.97 -0.69 -19.10
C VAL A 132 -3.15 0.19 -18.18
N SER A 133 -3.02 1.45 -18.57
CA SER A 133 -2.59 2.53 -17.68
C SER A 133 -3.85 3.22 -17.15
N VAL A 134 -3.93 3.37 -15.83
CA VAL A 134 -5.05 4.06 -15.18
C VAL A 134 -4.55 5.38 -14.65
N ASP A 135 -5.11 6.47 -15.16
CA ASP A 135 -4.95 7.81 -14.63
C ASP A 135 -6.21 8.19 -13.84
N TYR A 136 -6.06 8.31 -12.52
CA TYR A 136 -7.15 8.61 -11.61
C TYR A 136 -7.53 10.09 -11.61
N ASP A 137 -6.62 11.01 -11.90
CA ASP A 137 -6.96 12.43 -12.00
C ASP A 137 -7.83 12.68 -13.26
N GLU A 138 -7.65 11.91 -14.34
CA GLU A 138 -8.55 11.93 -15.51
C GLU A 138 -9.93 11.32 -15.22
N LEU A 139 -10.01 10.25 -14.41
CA LEU A 139 -11.26 9.60 -14.03
C LEU A 139 -12.13 10.46 -13.08
N GLU A 140 -11.51 11.18 -12.15
CA GLU A 140 -12.22 12.10 -11.27
C GLU A 140 -12.80 13.29 -12.05
N ASN A 141 -12.10 13.78 -13.08
CA ASN A 141 -12.56 14.89 -13.93
C ASN A 141 -13.68 14.52 -14.93
N THR A 142 -13.94 13.23 -15.14
CA THR A 142 -15.03 12.74 -16.02
C THR A 142 -16.28 12.32 -15.26
N THR A 143 -16.21 12.24 -13.93
CA THR A 143 -17.38 12.00 -13.08
C THR A 143 -18.08 13.33 -12.82
N PRO A 144 -19.37 13.51 -13.18
CA PRO A 144 -20.10 14.73 -12.84
C PRO A 144 -20.06 14.91 -11.32
N ALA A 145 -19.64 16.09 -10.86
CA ALA A 145 -19.76 16.46 -9.46
C ALA A 145 -21.20 16.15 -9.01
N ALA A 146 -21.33 15.28 -8.00
CA ALA A 146 -22.63 14.97 -7.43
C ALA A 146 -23.34 16.30 -7.12
N ALA A 147 -24.51 16.50 -7.73
CA ALA A 147 -25.33 17.68 -7.54
C ALA A 147 -25.47 17.91 -6.03
N GLY A 148 -24.99 19.05 -5.55
CA GLY A 148 -25.08 19.41 -4.14
C GLY A 148 -26.52 19.30 -3.67
N ASP A 149 -26.71 18.64 -2.53
CA ASP A 149 -27.98 18.63 -1.82
C ASP A 149 -28.44 20.07 -1.58
N ALA A 150 -29.45 20.46 -2.34
CA ALA A 150 -30.27 21.62 -2.07
C ALA A 150 -31.46 21.17 -1.21
N ASP A 151 -31.32 21.22 0.11
CA ASP A 151 -32.39 21.38 1.11
C ASP A 151 -31.75 21.27 2.51
N ALA A 152 -32.16 21.93 3.59
CA ALA A 152 -33.28 22.79 3.87
C ALA A 152 -32.90 23.63 5.10
N ALA A 153 -33.18 24.94 5.09
CA ALA A 153 -33.31 25.73 6.29
C ALA A 153 -34.61 26.52 6.18
N ALA A 154 -35.64 25.97 6.83
CA ALA A 154 -36.85 26.67 7.23
C ALA A 154 -36.62 27.35 8.58
#